data_AF-A0A0A1I1S4-F1
#
_entry.id   AF-A0A0A1I1S4-F1
#
_cell.length_a   1.000
_cell.length_b   1.000
_cell.length_c   1.000
_cell.angle_alpha   90.00
_cell.angle_beta   90.00
_cell.angle_gamma   90.00
#
_symmetry.space_group_name_H-M   'P 1'
#
loop_
_entity.id
_entity.type
_entity.pdbx_description
1 polymer ?
#
loop_
_entity_poly.entity_id
_entity_poly.type
_entity_poly.pdbx_seq_one_letter_code
_entity_poly.pdbx_strand_id
1 'polypeptide(L)'
;MSLVGPRPLLMEYLPLYDEMQVRRHDVRPGVTGWAQINGRNALSWDEKFQLDVWYVENQSLWLDLKIIFLTLKKVLIRDGISAEGEVTMPRFTGSKK
;
A
#
# COMPACT_ATOMS: atom_id res chain seq x y z
N MET A 1 2.75 -13.45 7.27
CA MET A 1 3.18 -12.19 6.65
C MET A 1 4.14 -12.49 5.52
N SER A 2 4.14 -11.65 4.48
CA SER A 2 5.02 -11.72 3.29
C SER A 2 6.08 -10.63 3.36
N LEU A 3 7.13 -10.72 2.53
CA LEU A 3 8.08 -9.62 2.35
C LEU A 3 7.45 -8.50 1.51
N VAL A 4 6.74 -8.88 0.45
CA VAL A 4 6.03 -8.00 -0.47
C VAL A 4 4.52 -8.25 -0.37
N GLY A 5 3.74 -7.19 -0.23
CA GLY A 5 2.28 -7.26 -0.14
C GLY A 5 1.65 -5.96 0.39
N PRO A 6 0.31 -5.87 0.37
CA PRO A 6 -0.42 -4.74 0.93
C PRO A 6 -0.07 -4.51 2.40
N ARG A 7 0.01 -3.24 2.81
CA ARG A 7 0.35 -2.90 4.19
C ARG A 7 -0.82 -3.25 5.11
N PRO A 8 -0.60 -3.91 6.26
CA PRO A 8 -1.66 -4.17 7.22
C PRO A 8 -2.20 -2.84 7.75
N LEU A 9 -3.52 -2.70 7.74
CA LEU A 9 -4.22 -1.53 8.29
C LEU A 9 -4.95 -1.92 9.57
N LEU A 10 -5.49 -0.90 10.27
CA LEU A 10 -6.24 -1.10 11.49
C LEU A 10 -7.50 -1.94 11.23
N MET A 11 -7.83 -2.82 12.16
CA MET A 11 -9.04 -3.65 12.08
C MET A 11 -10.32 -2.81 12.06
N GLU A 12 -10.29 -1.58 12.58
CA GLU A 12 -11.42 -0.63 12.55
C GLU A 12 -11.85 -0.23 11.12
N TYR A 13 -11.00 -0.48 10.11
CA TYR A 13 -11.33 -0.19 8.71
C TYR A 13 -12.06 -1.32 8.00
N LEU A 14 -12.09 -2.53 8.58
CA LEU A 14 -12.82 -3.67 8.01
C LEU A 14 -14.27 -3.36 7.62
N PRO A 15 -15.10 -2.69 8.46
CA PRO A 15 -16.47 -2.36 8.10
C PRO A 15 -16.59 -1.21 7.09
N LEU A 16 -15.49 -0.50 6.80
CA LEU A 16 -15.48 0.66 5.89
C LEU A 16 -15.10 0.26 4.46
N TYR A 17 -14.68 -0.99 4.24
CA TYR A 17 -14.23 -1.45 2.93
C TYR A 17 -15.40 -1.72 1.99
N ASP A 18 -15.21 -1.37 0.71
CA ASP A 18 -16.03 -1.88 -0.38
C ASP A 18 -15.58 -3.29 -0.83
N GLU A 19 -16.35 -3.92 -1.74
CA GLU A 19 -16.06 -5.26 -2.24
C GLU A 19 -14.68 -5.37 -2.93
N MET A 20 -14.20 -4.28 -3.56
CA MET A 20 -12.91 -4.24 -4.24
C MET A 20 -11.77 -4.14 -3.21
N GLN A 21 -11.90 -3.24 -2.25
CA GLN A 21 -10.95 -3.00 -1.16
C GLN A 21 -10.76 -4.24 -0.28
N VAL A 22 -11.80 -5.06 -0.09
CA VAL A 22 -11.68 -6.34 0.63
C VAL A 22 -10.70 -7.30 -0.06
N ARG A 23 -10.59 -7.29 -1.39
CA ARG A 23 -9.70 -8.19 -2.16
C ARG A 23 -8.22 -8.02 -1.83
N ARG A 24 -7.81 -6.89 -1.23
CA ARG A 24 -6.43 -6.72 -0.74
C ARG A 24 -6.03 -7.75 0.32
N HIS A 25 -6.99 -8.41 0.97
CA HIS A 25 -6.75 -9.45 1.96
C HIS A 25 -6.57 -10.85 1.34
N ASP A 26 -6.72 -11.00 0.02
CA ASP A 26 -6.50 -12.26 -0.69
C ASP A 26 -5.03 -12.69 -0.66
N VAL A 27 -4.12 -11.73 -0.46
CA VAL A 27 -2.69 -11.97 -0.32
C VAL A 27 -2.22 -11.65 1.10
N ARG A 28 -1.12 -12.29 1.52
CA ARG A 28 -0.55 -12.04 2.85
C ARG A 28 0.01 -10.61 2.91
N PRO A 29 -0.26 -9.86 3.98
CA PRO A 29 0.26 -8.50 4.14
C PRO A 29 1.80 -8.49 4.17
N GLY A 30 2.37 -7.42 3.60
CA GLY A 30 3.80 -7.26 3.35
C GLY A 30 4.48 -6.17 4.19
N VAL A 31 5.81 -6.22 4.26
CA VAL A 31 6.65 -5.15 4.83
C VAL A 31 6.75 -3.97 3.85
N THR A 32 6.94 -4.31 2.57
CA THR A 32 6.88 -3.38 1.44
C THR A 32 5.78 -3.81 0.46
N GLY A 33 5.36 -2.92 -0.43
CA GLY A 33 4.25 -3.14 -1.33
C GLY A 33 4.17 -2.13 -2.45
N TRP A 34 3.32 -2.41 -3.44
CA TRP A 34 3.18 -1.60 -4.64
C TRP A 34 2.76 -0.15 -4.33
N ALA A 35 1.82 0.06 -3.41
CA ALA A 35 1.44 1.41 -2.98
C ALA A 35 2.60 2.18 -2.30
N GLN A 36 3.44 1.47 -1.52
CA GLN A 36 4.58 2.09 -0.83
C GLN A 36 5.68 2.55 -1.80
N ILE A 37 5.86 1.89 -2.94
CA ILE A 37 6.84 2.35 -3.93
C ILE A 37 6.30 3.43 -4.87
N ASN A 38 4.99 3.49 -5.12
CA ASN A 38 4.42 4.44 -6.08
C ASN A 38 4.04 5.81 -5.50
N GLY A 39 3.84 5.95 -4.18
CA GLY A 39 3.60 7.29 -3.61
C GLY A 39 3.68 7.43 -2.09
N ARG A 40 3.80 6.34 -1.33
CA ARG A 40 3.90 6.36 0.15
C ARG A 40 2.77 7.18 0.80
N ASN A 41 3.11 8.34 1.37
CA ASN A 41 2.21 9.20 2.13
C ASN A 41 1.51 10.24 1.25
N ALA A 42 1.91 10.38 -0.01
CA ALA A 42 1.30 11.32 -0.95
C ALA A 42 0.05 10.77 -1.65
N LEU A 43 -0.23 9.47 -1.50
CA LEU A 43 -1.41 8.83 -2.09
C LEU A 43 -2.64 9.10 -1.23
N SER A 44 -3.77 9.35 -1.88
CA SER A 44 -5.08 9.26 -1.23
C SER A 44 -5.40 7.81 -0.82
N TRP A 45 -6.41 7.63 0.04
CA TRP A 45 -6.86 6.30 0.45
C TRP A 45 -7.32 5.46 -0.74
N ASP A 46 -8.13 6.03 -1.64
CA ASP A 46 -8.64 5.32 -2.81
C ASP A 46 -7.51 4.88 -3.75
N GLU A 47 -6.53 5.75 -4.04
CA GLU A 47 -5.37 5.39 -4.86
C GLU A 47 -4.54 4.28 -4.22
N LYS A 48 -4.36 4.33 -2.90
CA LYS A 48 -3.64 3.29 -2.17
C LYS A 48 -4.35 1.94 -2.26
N PHE A 49 -5.67 1.92 -2.14
CA PHE A 49 -6.44 0.68 -2.30
C PHE A 49 -6.43 0.16 -3.73
N GLN A 50 -6.55 1.04 -4.72
CA GLN A 50 -6.43 0.65 -6.13
C GLN A 50 -5.07 0.02 -6.42
N LEU A 51 -3.98 0.57 -5.89
CA LEU A 51 -2.63 0.01 -6.04
C LEU A 51 -2.46 -1.32 -5.30
N ASP A 52 -3.06 -1.46 -4.11
CA ASP A 52 -3.04 -2.71 -3.37
C ASP A 52 -3.80 -3.82 -4.11
N VAL A 53 -4.97 -3.52 -4.67
CA VAL A 53 -5.77 -4.50 -5.44
C VAL A 53 -5.12 -4.81 -6.78
N TRP A 54 -4.56 -3.81 -7.46
CA TRP A 54 -3.77 -4.04 -8.66
C TRP A 54 -2.61 -5.00 -8.40
N TYR A 55 -1.93 -4.87 -7.24
CA TYR A 55 -0.88 -5.80 -6.85
C TYR A 55 -1.41 -7.23 -6.64
N VAL A 56 -2.57 -7.39 -5.99
CA VAL A 56 -3.21 -8.70 -5.82
C VAL A 56 -3.49 -9.37 -7.17
N GLU A 57 -3.99 -8.60 -8.14
CA GLU A 57 -4.33 -9.14 -9.47
C GLU A 57 -3.11 -9.42 -10.34
N ASN A 58 -2.00 -8.69 -10.15
CA ASN A 58 -0.80 -8.77 -11.00
C ASN A 58 0.40 -9.41 -10.28
N GLN A 59 0.16 -10.10 -9.16
CA GLN A 59 1.21 -10.68 -8.34
C GLN A 59 2.06 -11.67 -9.16
N SER A 60 3.37 -11.41 -9.22
CA SER A 60 4.34 -12.31 -9.83
C SER A 60 5.70 -12.17 -9.14
N LEU A 61 6.52 -13.23 -9.20
CA LEU A 61 7.87 -13.20 -8.61
C LEU A 61 8.74 -12.06 -9.17
N TRP A 62 8.58 -11.74 -10.45
CA TRP A 62 9.27 -10.63 -11.09
C TRP A 62 8.82 -9.27 -10.54
N LEU A 63 7.53 -9.09 -10.31
CA LEU A 63 7.00 -7.88 -9.70
C LEU A 63 7.52 -7.71 -8.27
N ASP A 64 7.56 -8.79 -7.48
CA ASP A 64 8.08 -8.76 -6.12
C ASP A 64 9.55 -8.37 -6.06
N LEU A 65 10.40 -8.94 -6.93
CA LEU A 65 11.81 -8.56 -7.04
C LEU A 65 11.97 -7.08 -7.43
N LYS A 66 11.14 -6.60 -8.37
CA LYS A 66 11.12 -5.18 -8.76
C LYS A 66 10.75 -4.29 -7.58
N ILE A 67 9.73 -4.65 -6.80
CA ILE A 67 9.31 -3.88 -5.62
C ILE A 67 10.42 -3.83 -4.58
N ILE A 68 11.11 -4.94 -4.31
CA ILE A 68 12.24 -4.99 -3.38
C ILE A 68 13.36 -4.04 -3.85
N PHE A 69 13.74 -4.11 -5.12
CA PHE A 69 14.79 -3.24 -5.67
C PHE A 69 14.43 -1.76 -5.59
N LEU A 70 13.19 -1.41 -5.96
CA LEU A 70 12.69 -0.03 -5.85
C LEU A 70 12.63 0.44 -4.40
N THR A 71 12.28 -0.46 -3.47
CA THR A 71 12.29 -0.18 -2.03
C THR A 71 13.71 0.15 -1.56
N LEU A 72 14.71 -0.67 -1.91
CA LEU A 72 16.11 -0.43 -1.59
C LEU A 72 16.60 0.91 -2.16
N LYS A 73 16.28 1.20 -3.42
CA LYS A 73 16.61 2.49 -4.05
C LYS A 73 16.02 3.66 -3.28
N LYS A 74 14.73 3.61 -2.92
CA LYS A 74 14.09 4.70 -2.14
C LYS A 74 14.69 4.87 -0.75
N VAL A 75 15.08 3.78 -0.08
CA VAL A 75 15.73 3.83 1.24
C VAL A 75 17.12 4.47 1.13
N LEU A 76 17.90 4.11 0.11
CA LEU A 76 19.23 4.67 -0.13
C LEU A 76 19.19 6.17 -0.46
N ILE A 77 18.26 6.59 -1.33
CA ILE A 77 18.12 8.00 -1.75
C ILE A 77 17.46 8.84 -0.64
N ARG A 78 16.91 8.22 0.41
CA ARG A 78 16.08 8.86 1.44
C ARG A 78 14.90 9.64 0.85
N ASP A 79 14.39 9.17 -0.28
CA ASP A 79 13.35 9.85 -1.03
C ASP A 79 11.97 9.55 -0.41
N GLY A 80 11.17 10.60 -0.20
CA GLY A 80 9.83 10.52 0.40
C GLY A 80 9.77 10.04 1.85
N ILE A 81 10.71 10.48 2.70
CA ILE A 81 10.65 10.25 4.17
C ILE A 81 9.87 11.37 4.89
N SER A 82 9.86 12.59 4.34
CA SER A 82 9.05 13.70 4.84
C SER A 82 7.94 14.02 3.86
N ALA A 83 6.69 13.76 4.24
CA ALA A 83 5.57 14.50 3.66
C ALA A 83 5.55 15.88 4.36
N GLU A 84 5.48 16.97 3.59
CA GLU A 84 5.27 18.29 4.16
C GLU A 84 3.90 18.34 4.84
N GLY A 85 3.87 18.56 6.16
CA GLY A 85 2.66 18.91 6.91
C GLY A 85 2.03 17.81 7.77
N GLU A 86 2.12 16.53 7.42
CA GLU A 86 1.59 15.42 8.25
C GLU A 86 2.51 14.19 8.23
N VAL A 87 2.91 13.72 9.42
CA VAL A 87 3.77 12.52 9.58
C VAL A 87 3.00 11.23 9.21
N THR A 88 1.67 11.26 9.23
CA THR A 88 0.78 10.10 9.05
C THR A 88 -0.42 10.47 8.19
N MET A 89 -0.87 9.57 7.31
CA MET A 89 -2.13 9.75 6.59
C MET A 89 -3.31 9.94 7.57
N PRO A 90 -4.32 10.75 7.22
CA PRO A 90 -5.54 10.89 8.01
C PRO A 90 -6.27 9.55 8.13
N ARG A 91 -7.09 9.39 9.18
CA ARG A 91 -7.87 8.16 9.39
C ARG A 91 -8.78 7.88 8.19
N PHE A 92 -8.87 6.61 7.80
CA PHE A 92 -9.79 6.19 6.76
C PHE A 92 -11.22 6.23 7.30
N THR A 93 -12.11 6.97 6.65
CA THR A 93 -13.52 7.13 7.04
C THR A 93 -14.49 6.46 6.06
N GLY A 94 -14.01 5.56 5.20
CA GLY A 94 -14.77 4.95 4.11
C GLY A 94 -14.72 5.79 2.83
N SER A 95 -14.88 5.12 1.68
CA SER A 95 -15.03 5.81 0.39
C SER A 95 -16.41 6.44 0.31
N LYS A 96 -16.49 7.72 -0.07
CA LYS A 96 -17.78 8.36 -0.37
C LYS A 96 -18.40 7.61 -1.54
N LYS A 97 -19.58 7.02 -1.33
CA LYS A 97 -20.43 6.48 -2.41
C LYS A 97 -20.77 7.56 -3.42
#